data_AF-A0A356F6Q5-F1
#
_entry.id   AF-A0A356F6Q5-F1
#
_cell.length_a   1.000
_cell.length_b   1.000
_cell.length_c   1.000
_cell.angle_alpha   90.00
_cell.angle_beta   90.00
_cell.angle_gamma   90.00
#
_symmetry.space_group_name_H-M   'P 1'
#
loop_
_entity.id
_entity.type
_entity.pdbx_description
1 polymer ?
#
loop_
_entity_poly.entity_id
_entity_poly.type
_entity_poly.pdbx_seq_one_letter_code
_entity_poly.pdbx_strand_id
1 'polypeptide(L)'
;MTVENTVSKTGKQVMGALTYDFSFYTLLKDPTEEAAKKAIKCAITDGSTETILTYGKDYSVTLNNNRNGGRVTVVDPKNASWTITIYRSYEATQGADYNDFDALPAETLEQCLDKQTMLVQQLQEEVNRCPKVNVTGNQTPEELLAEIYGKLDSATEIAGKAISAADTATVAANNASTAVKSAEKTLAEVTSYVDTAKGEINTTVENAKSNINTTASAAVKTVEDTKTTAIDTINTAVASAEKRIDKDITDAENSINQTIAQAVDDVKKQAVDAAQAAIDSAAEEATNTAKANLNSYVNETVEPSLQHYVDEAQTAQSAAATSAVSANNSAAAAGNYAAAALASEQNSLTNANATKAALEEALELTGHQIIFGGRPNDGVDDVLIGGVLS
;
A
#
# COMPACT_ATOMS: atom_id res chain seq x y z
N MET A 1 -40.87 -134.69 23.08
CA MET A 1 -39.69 -133.79 22.97
C MET A 1 -39.95 -132.66 23.95
N THR A 2 -38.93 -131.99 24.49
CA THR A 2 -39.15 -130.81 25.32
C THR A 2 -38.72 -129.55 24.57
N VAL A 3 -39.60 -128.57 24.44
CA VAL A 3 -39.29 -127.28 23.81
C VAL A 3 -38.54 -126.39 24.80
N GLU A 4 -37.21 -126.52 24.83
CA GLU A 4 -36.35 -125.76 25.76
C GLU A 4 -35.86 -124.42 25.18
N ASN A 5 -35.73 -124.32 23.85
CA ASN A 5 -35.19 -123.14 23.20
C ASN A 5 -36.24 -122.04 23.09
N THR A 6 -35.93 -120.83 23.55
CA THR A 6 -36.79 -119.63 23.48
C THR A 6 -36.70 -118.90 22.14
N VAL A 7 -35.74 -119.26 21.29
CA VAL A 7 -35.54 -118.64 19.97
C VAL A 7 -36.52 -119.24 18.95
N SER A 8 -37.33 -118.37 18.33
CA SER A 8 -38.31 -118.73 17.28
C SER A 8 -37.95 -118.16 15.89
N LYS A 9 -36.82 -117.42 15.78
CA LYS A 9 -36.35 -116.79 14.54
C LYS A 9 -34.83 -116.72 14.46
N THR A 10 -34.29 -116.63 13.25
CA THR A 10 -32.87 -116.29 13.03
C THR A 10 -32.65 -114.78 13.21
N GLY A 11 -31.39 -114.37 13.40
CA GLY A 11 -30.99 -112.99 13.12
C GLY A 11 -31.11 -112.67 11.63
N LYS A 12 -30.93 -111.40 11.27
CA LYS A 12 -30.82 -110.98 9.86
C LYS A 12 -29.58 -111.62 9.23
N GLN A 13 -29.79 -112.49 8.24
CA GLN A 13 -28.72 -113.10 7.47
C GLN A 13 -28.55 -112.32 6.16
N VAL A 14 -27.31 -112.01 5.78
CA VAL A 14 -27.02 -111.34 4.49
C VAL A 14 -27.41 -112.28 3.36
N MET A 15 -28.17 -111.77 2.39
CA MET A 15 -28.62 -112.55 1.24
C MET A 15 -27.49 -112.69 0.19
N GLY A 16 -27.72 -113.45 -0.88
CA GLY A 16 -26.74 -113.71 -1.95
C GLY A 16 -26.34 -115.18 -2.08
N ALA A 17 -26.63 -116.00 -1.05
CA ALA A 17 -26.55 -117.45 -1.12
C ALA A 17 -27.91 -118.06 -1.50
N LEU A 18 -27.88 -119.28 -2.04
CA LEU A 18 -29.09 -120.08 -2.29
C LEU A 18 -29.66 -120.71 -1.01
N THR A 19 -28.83 -120.90 0.01
CA THR A 19 -29.18 -121.69 1.20
C THR A 19 -28.86 -120.97 2.49
N TYR A 20 -29.76 -121.13 3.47
CA TYR A 20 -29.69 -120.49 4.78
C TYR A 20 -30.06 -121.47 5.89
N ASP A 21 -29.23 -121.57 6.91
CA ASP A 21 -29.46 -122.48 8.03
C ASP A 21 -30.20 -121.77 9.19
N PHE A 22 -31.05 -122.51 9.88
CA PHE A 22 -31.71 -122.10 11.12
C PHE A 22 -31.56 -123.19 12.19
N SER A 23 -31.67 -122.80 13.47
CA SER A 23 -31.34 -123.66 14.62
C SER A 23 -32.42 -123.73 15.70
N PHE A 24 -33.65 -123.31 15.40
CA PHE A 24 -34.77 -123.43 16.33
C PHE A 24 -35.59 -124.70 16.06
N TYR A 25 -36.32 -125.16 17.09
CA TYR A 25 -37.09 -126.41 17.04
C TYR A 25 -38.39 -126.29 16.23
N THR A 26 -38.78 -127.38 15.58
CA THR A 26 -40.10 -127.59 14.95
C THR A 26 -40.78 -128.81 15.57
N LEU A 27 -42.10 -128.89 15.51
CA LEU A 27 -42.87 -130.01 16.05
C LEU A 27 -42.49 -131.34 15.37
N LEU A 28 -42.45 -132.42 16.16
CA LEU A 28 -41.87 -133.71 15.74
C LEU A 28 -42.80 -134.55 14.86
N LYS A 29 -44.09 -134.59 15.18
CA LYS A 29 -45.07 -135.53 14.59
C LYS A 29 -46.42 -134.89 14.25
N ASP A 30 -46.93 -134.01 15.12
CA ASP A 30 -48.10 -133.18 14.82
C ASP A 30 -47.70 -131.70 14.76
N PRO A 31 -47.74 -131.04 13.59
CA PRO A 31 -48.33 -131.55 12.36
C PRO A 31 -47.32 -132.39 11.54
N THR A 32 -47.80 -133.07 10.50
CA THR A 32 -46.97 -133.90 9.59
C THR A 32 -45.69 -133.18 9.18
N GLU A 33 -44.65 -133.92 8.74
CA GLU A 33 -43.38 -133.32 8.30
C GLU A 33 -43.58 -132.14 7.34
N GLU A 34 -44.52 -132.25 6.40
CA GLU A 34 -44.84 -131.19 5.46
C GLU A 34 -45.46 -129.95 6.12
N ALA A 35 -46.26 -130.13 7.16
CA ALA A 35 -46.79 -129.02 7.92
C ALA A 35 -45.74 -128.37 8.84
N ALA A 36 -44.79 -129.15 9.36
CA ALA A 36 -43.62 -128.61 10.07
C ALA A 36 -42.74 -127.77 9.13
N LYS A 37 -42.55 -128.18 7.87
CA LYS A 37 -41.88 -127.36 6.84
C LYS A 37 -42.67 -126.10 6.49
N LYS A 38 -43.99 -126.18 6.35
CA LYS A 38 -44.88 -125.02 6.07
C LYS A 38 -44.91 -123.98 7.19
N ALA A 39 -44.64 -124.39 8.43
CA ALA A 39 -44.56 -123.51 9.59
C ALA A 39 -43.28 -122.67 9.62
N ILE A 40 -42.25 -123.05 8.86
CA ILE A 40 -41.08 -122.21 8.64
C ILE A 40 -41.45 -121.15 7.60
N LYS A 41 -41.32 -119.88 8.00
CA LYS A 41 -41.56 -118.70 7.16
C LYS A 41 -40.27 -117.95 6.92
N CYS A 42 -40.19 -117.28 5.78
CA CYS A 42 -39.04 -116.46 5.41
C CYS A 42 -39.51 -115.06 5.02
N ALA A 43 -38.88 -114.04 5.60
CA ALA A 43 -39.06 -112.64 5.23
C ALA A 43 -37.74 -112.10 4.69
N ILE A 44 -37.80 -111.31 3.61
CA ILE A 44 -36.64 -110.61 3.05
C ILE A 44 -36.85 -109.10 3.10
N THR A 45 -35.77 -108.33 3.21
CA THR A 45 -35.83 -106.87 3.17
C THR A 45 -34.59 -106.28 2.50
N ASP A 46 -34.80 -105.19 1.77
CA ASP A 46 -33.76 -104.33 1.19
C ASP A 46 -33.31 -103.20 2.13
N GLY A 47 -33.81 -103.19 3.37
CA GLY A 47 -33.59 -102.14 4.36
C GLY A 47 -34.70 -101.08 4.42
N SER A 48 -35.59 -101.05 3.43
CA SER A 48 -36.73 -100.12 3.35
C SER A 48 -38.08 -100.82 3.33
N THR A 49 -38.19 -101.95 2.63
CA THR A 49 -39.44 -102.71 2.46
C THR A 49 -39.24 -104.16 2.90
N GLU A 50 -40.19 -104.71 3.66
CA GLU A 50 -40.23 -106.13 4.03
C GLU A 50 -41.14 -106.89 3.05
N THR A 51 -40.71 -108.07 2.60
CA THR A 51 -41.48 -108.96 1.72
C THR A 51 -41.49 -110.37 2.30
N ILE A 52 -42.68 -110.95 2.45
CA ILE A 52 -42.86 -112.32 2.94
C ILE A 52 -42.81 -113.29 1.75
N LEU A 53 -41.93 -114.30 1.84
CA LEU A 53 -41.81 -115.34 0.82
C LEU A 53 -42.87 -116.44 1.00
N THR A 54 -43.27 -117.06 -0.11
CA THR A 54 -44.26 -118.14 -0.14
C THR A 54 -43.56 -119.52 -0.19
N TYR A 55 -43.85 -120.37 0.80
CA TYR A 55 -43.34 -121.75 0.83
C TYR A 55 -43.78 -122.55 -0.39
N GLY A 56 -42.88 -123.33 -0.98
CA GLY A 56 -43.13 -124.18 -2.17
C GLY A 56 -43.07 -123.44 -3.50
N LYS A 57 -43.08 -122.09 -3.49
CA LYS A 57 -42.90 -121.24 -4.67
C LYS A 57 -41.56 -120.51 -4.63
N ASP A 58 -41.31 -119.78 -3.55
CA ASP A 58 -40.16 -118.88 -3.42
C ASP A 58 -39.01 -119.52 -2.64
N TYR A 59 -39.31 -120.49 -1.78
CA TYR A 59 -38.33 -121.29 -1.04
C TYR A 59 -38.87 -122.68 -0.69
N SER A 60 -37.93 -123.57 -0.36
CA SER A 60 -38.18 -124.92 0.17
C SER A 60 -37.41 -125.11 1.48
N VAL A 61 -37.83 -126.08 2.29
CA VAL A 61 -37.27 -126.32 3.63
C VAL A 61 -36.90 -127.78 3.79
N THR A 62 -35.68 -128.01 4.25
CA THR A 62 -35.19 -129.31 4.70
C THR A 62 -34.98 -129.26 6.21
N LEU A 63 -35.61 -130.17 6.94
CA LEU A 63 -35.49 -130.23 8.41
C LEU A 63 -34.41 -131.24 8.81
N ASN A 64 -33.70 -130.97 9.90
CA ASN A 64 -32.78 -131.94 10.49
C ASN A 64 -33.57 -133.12 11.10
N ASN A 65 -32.95 -134.30 11.20
CA ASN A 65 -33.60 -135.52 11.71
C ASN A 65 -34.14 -135.38 13.15
N ASN A 66 -33.50 -134.56 13.98
CA ASN A 66 -33.92 -134.28 15.36
C ASN A 66 -34.90 -133.09 15.46
N ARG A 67 -35.37 -132.53 14.33
CA ARG A 67 -36.25 -131.35 14.23
C ARG A 67 -35.71 -130.10 14.92
N ASN A 68 -34.43 -130.11 15.28
CA ASN A 68 -33.69 -128.95 15.76
C ASN A 68 -32.98 -128.31 14.57
N GLY A 69 -33.56 -127.22 14.08
CA GLY A 69 -33.03 -126.52 12.93
C GLY A 69 -33.27 -127.23 11.60
N GLY A 70 -32.65 -126.67 10.58
CA GLY A 70 -32.78 -127.11 9.20
C GLY A 70 -32.19 -126.08 8.24
N ARG A 71 -32.47 -126.28 6.96
CA ARG A 71 -31.99 -125.46 5.85
C ARG A 71 -33.15 -124.99 4.99
N VAL A 72 -33.19 -123.68 4.75
CA VAL A 72 -34.03 -123.04 3.75
C VAL A 72 -33.24 -122.92 2.46
N THR A 73 -33.83 -123.35 1.34
CA THR A 73 -33.29 -123.13 -0.01
C THR A 73 -34.21 -122.17 -0.76
N VAL A 74 -33.70 -121.00 -1.11
CA VAL A 74 -34.43 -119.94 -1.82
C VAL A 74 -34.30 -120.15 -3.33
N VAL A 75 -35.38 -119.95 -4.08
CA VAL A 75 -35.43 -120.16 -5.53
C VAL A 75 -34.76 -119.02 -6.30
N ASP A 76 -35.02 -117.76 -5.91
CA ASP A 76 -34.45 -116.56 -6.51
C ASP A 76 -33.75 -115.71 -5.44
N PRO A 77 -32.49 -116.02 -5.09
CA PRO A 77 -31.76 -115.24 -4.10
C PRO A 77 -31.47 -113.84 -4.63
N LYS A 78 -31.77 -112.82 -3.83
CA LYS A 78 -31.40 -111.43 -4.14
C LYS A 78 -29.90 -111.21 -3.88
N ASN A 79 -29.42 -110.00 -4.19
CA ASN A 79 -28.02 -109.63 -3.96
C ASN A 79 -27.70 -109.42 -2.47
N ALA A 80 -26.41 -109.23 -2.17
CA ALA A 80 -25.93 -109.06 -0.79
C ALA A 80 -26.39 -107.77 -0.07
N SER A 81 -27.08 -106.86 -0.75
CA SER A 81 -27.74 -105.72 -0.10
C SER A 81 -29.07 -106.09 0.55
N TRP A 82 -29.58 -107.29 0.29
CA TRP A 82 -30.79 -107.81 0.93
C TRP A 82 -30.44 -108.64 2.15
N THR A 83 -31.39 -108.74 3.08
CA THR A 83 -31.29 -109.66 4.23
C THR A 83 -32.49 -110.58 4.27
N ILE A 84 -32.27 -111.80 4.75
CA ILE A 84 -33.30 -112.81 4.99
C ILE A 84 -33.39 -113.10 6.49
N THR A 85 -34.63 -113.24 6.98
CA THR A 85 -34.94 -113.70 8.33
C THR A 85 -35.86 -114.90 8.23
N ILE A 86 -35.47 -116.00 8.87
CA ILE A 86 -36.24 -117.24 8.92
C ILE A 86 -36.88 -117.32 10.30
N TYR A 87 -38.17 -117.58 10.36
CA TYR A 87 -38.91 -117.65 11.62
C TYR A 87 -39.96 -118.75 11.61
N ARG A 88 -40.35 -119.18 12.80
CA ARG A 88 -41.41 -120.17 13.01
C ARG A 88 -42.74 -119.45 13.18
N SER A 89 -43.75 -119.90 12.46
CA SER A 89 -45.12 -119.43 12.63
C SER A 89 -46.08 -120.62 12.54
N TYR A 90 -46.74 -120.92 13.66
CA TYR A 90 -47.79 -121.92 13.73
C TYR A 90 -49.16 -121.27 13.81
N GLU A 91 -50.16 -121.92 13.21
CA GLU A 91 -51.55 -121.52 13.42
C GLU A 91 -51.98 -121.83 14.85
N ALA A 92 -52.63 -120.86 15.50
CA ALA A 92 -53.13 -120.95 16.87
C ALA A 92 -54.42 -121.78 16.95
N THR A 93 -54.32 -123.07 16.61
CA THR A 93 -55.42 -124.03 16.57
C THR A 93 -55.16 -125.22 17.48
N GLN A 94 -56.21 -125.82 18.03
CA GLN A 94 -56.16 -127.09 18.76
C GLN A 94 -56.66 -128.22 17.84
N GLY A 95 -55.84 -129.26 17.67
CA GLY A 95 -56.17 -130.40 16.79
C GLY A 95 -56.49 -131.70 17.54
N ALA A 96 -56.09 -131.82 18.82
CA ALA A 96 -56.38 -133.00 19.63
C ALA A 96 -57.79 -132.92 20.23
N ASP A 97 -58.53 -134.02 20.10
CA ASP A 97 -59.85 -134.25 20.68
C ASP A 97 -59.79 -135.49 21.56
N TYR A 98 -60.09 -135.33 22.85
CA TYR A 98 -60.01 -136.41 23.84
C TYR A 98 -61.42 -136.85 24.21
N ASN A 99 -61.71 -138.14 24.03
CA ASN A 99 -62.99 -138.72 24.43
C ASN A 99 -62.98 -139.07 25.92
N ASP A 100 -64.15 -138.93 26.56
CA ASP A 100 -64.33 -139.34 27.95
C ASP A 100 -64.08 -140.84 28.11
N PHE A 101 -63.37 -141.20 29.20
CA PHE A 101 -63.05 -142.57 29.61
C PHE A 101 -62.08 -143.35 28.71
N ASP A 102 -61.52 -142.72 27.66
CA ASP A 102 -60.40 -143.29 26.89
C ASP A 102 -59.06 -143.08 27.61
N ALA A 103 -58.07 -143.92 27.30
CA ALA A 103 -56.73 -143.74 27.82
C ALA A 103 -56.11 -142.49 27.18
N LEU A 104 -55.63 -141.54 27.99
CA LEU A 104 -54.96 -140.34 27.47
C LEU A 104 -53.64 -140.71 26.77
N PRO A 105 -53.53 -140.54 25.44
CA PRO A 105 -52.28 -140.79 24.74
C PRO A 105 -51.25 -139.73 25.15
N ALA A 106 -50.29 -140.13 25.98
CA ALA A 106 -49.26 -139.23 26.52
C ALA A 106 -48.47 -138.50 25.42
N GLU A 107 -48.27 -139.15 24.28
CA GLU A 107 -47.57 -138.56 23.13
C GLU A 107 -48.36 -137.42 22.47
N THR A 108 -49.68 -137.56 22.31
CA THR A 108 -50.53 -136.47 21.76
C THR A 108 -50.61 -135.30 22.74
N LEU A 109 -50.66 -135.59 24.03
CA LEU A 109 -50.68 -134.57 25.08
C LEU A 109 -49.37 -133.76 25.10
N GLU A 110 -48.22 -134.44 25.06
CA GLU A 110 -46.90 -133.80 24.99
C GLU A 110 -46.80 -132.88 23.77
N GLN A 111 -47.26 -133.32 22.59
CA GLN A 111 -47.24 -132.52 21.37
C GLN A 111 -48.12 -131.26 21.47
N CYS A 112 -49.28 -131.36 22.12
CA CYS A 112 -50.14 -130.20 22.36
C CYS A 112 -49.45 -129.16 23.26
N LEU A 113 -48.77 -129.61 24.32
CA LEU A 113 -48.03 -128.74 25.23
C LEU A 113 -46.80 -128.11 24.56
N ASP A 114 -46.09 -128.87 23.71
CA ASP A 114 -45.00 -128.36 22.88
C ASP A 114 -45.51 -127.25 21.94
N LYS A 115 -46.63 -127.47 21.24
CA LYS A 115 -47.24 -126.47 20.35
C LYS A 115 -47.65 -125.21 21.12
N GLN A 116 -48.27 -125.35 22.28
CA GLN A 116 -48.63 -124.21 23.14
C GLN A 116 -47.39 -123.43 23.57
N THR A 117 -46.33 -124.10 23.98
CA THR A 117 -45.05 -123.45 24.35
C THR A 117 -44.47 -122.69 23.16
N MET A 118 -44.49 -123.28 21.95
CA MET A 118 -44.03 -122.62 20.74
C MET A 118 -44.87 -121.40 20.34
N LEU A 119 -46.20 -121.45 20.54
CA LEU A 119 -47.10 -120.31 20.31
C LEU A 119 -46.85 -119.17 21.30
N VAL A 120 -46.60 -119.49 22.58
CA VAL A 120 -46.23 -118.47 23.59
C VAL A 120 -44.91 -117.80 23.24
N GLN A 121 -43.90 -118.56 22.75
CA GLN A 121 -42.64 -117.99 22.26
C GLN A 121 -42.85 -117.07 21.05
N GLN A 122 -43.75 -117.43 20.13
CA GLN A 122 -44.11 -116.60 18.99
C GLN A 122 -44.77 -115.29 19.44
N LEU A 123 -45.77 -115.37 20.33
CA LEU A 123 -46.43 -114.18 20.90
C LEU A 123 -45.44 -113.28 21.64
N GLN A 124 -44.53 -113.86 22.42
CA GLN A 124 -43.49 -113.11 23.12
C GLN A 124 -42.56 -112.37 22.15
N GLU A 125 -42.24 -112.96 21.00
CA GLU A 125 -41.47 -112.32 19.93
C GLU A 125 -42.23 -111.12 19.35
N GLU A 126 -43.50 -111.32 18.98
CA GLU A 126 -44.36 -110.27 18.41
C GLU A 126 -44.50 -109.08 19.38
N VAL A 127 -44.82 -109.35 20.65
CA VAL A 127 -44.93 -108.32 21.72
C VAL A 127 -43.61 -107.60 21.98
N ASN A 128 -42.47 -108.28 21.80
CA ASN A 128 -41.15 -107.65 21.96
C ASN A 128 -40.82 -106.63 20.85
N ARG A 129 -41.51 -106.68 19.71
CA ARG A 129 -41.36 -105.69 18.62
C ARG A 129 -42.34 -104.53 18.72
N CYS A 130 -43.38 -104.63 19.54
CA CYS A 130 -44.36 -103.57 19.71
C CYS A 130 -43.81 -102.40 20.55
N PRO A 131 -44.30 -101.16 20.33
CA PRO A 131 -44.11 -100.08 21.29
C PRO A 131 -44.71 -100.47 22.64
N LYS A 132 -43.93 -100.31 23.72
CA LYS A 132 -44.35 -100.65 25.08
C LYS A 132 -44.61 -99.38 25.88
N VAL A 133 -45.72 -99.38 26.60
CA VAL A 133 -46.07 -98.35 27.58
C VAL A 133 -45.83 -98.88 29.00
N ASN A 134 -45.69 -97.98 29.96
CA ASN A 134 -45.49 -98.35 31.35
C ASN A 134 -46.72 -99.08 31.90
N VAL A 135 -46.51 -100.10 32.74
CA VAL A 135 -47.59 -100.88 33.36
C VAL A 135 -48.50 -100.04 34.28
N THR A 136 -47.95 -98.97 34.88
CA THR A 136 -48.71 -97.99 35.68
C THR A 136 -49.17 -96.78 34.87
N GLY A 137 -48.86 -96.75 33.58
CA GLY A 137 -49.21 -95.65 32.70
C GLY A 137 -50.66 -95.76 32.23
N ASN A 138 -51.28 -94.61 31.94
CA ASN A 138 -52.63 -94.53 31.41
C ASN A 138 -52.67 -94.41 29.87
N GLN A 139 -51.51 -94.34 29.22
CA GLN A 139 -51.37 -94.09 27.79
C GLN A 139 -51.38 -95.41 27.00
N THR A 140 -52.08 -95.45 25.87
CA THR A 140 -52.01 -96.58 24.93
C THR A 140 -50.80 -96.46 23.98
N PRO A 141 -50.28 -97.56 23.42
CA PRO A 141 -49.22 -97.50 22.40
C PRO A 141 -49.55 -96.58 21.21
N GLU A 142 -50.82 -96.51 20.80
CA GLU A 142 -51.31 -95.64 19.74
C GLU A 142 -51.21 -94.16 20.12
N GLU A 143 -51.58 -93.81 21.35
CA GLU A 143 -51.43 -92.46 21.89
C GLU A 143 -49.95 -92.06 22.01
N LEU A 144 -49.07 -93.00 22.38
CA LEU A 144 -47.62 -92.76 22.42
C LEU A 144 -47.05 -92.47 21.03
N LEU A 145 -47.45 -93.23 20.01
CA LEU A 145 -47.02 -92.99 18.64
C LEU A 145 -47.53 -91.63 18.12
N ALA A 146 -48.80 -91.29 18.40
CA ALA A 146 -49.37 -90.00 18.01
C ALA A 146 -48.60 -88.83 18.66
N GLU A 147 -48.23 -88.95 19.94
CA GLU A 147 -47.41 -87.95 20.63
C GLU A 147 -46.01 -87.81 19.99
N ILE A 148 -45.36 -88.93 19.64
CA ILE A 148 -44.05 -88.91 18.98
C ILE A 148 -44.14 -88.19 17.63
N TYR A 149 -45.14 -88.48 16.81
CA TYR A 149 -45.33 -87.78 15.54
C TYR A 149 -45.64 -86.30 15.73
N GLY A 150 -46.47 -85.94 16.71
CA GLY A 150 -46.73 -84.52 17.03
C GLY A 150 -45.49 -83.76 17.49
N LYS A 151 -44.60 -84.40 18.25
CA LYS A 151 -43.30 -83.82 18.63
C LYS A 151 -42.37 -83.68 17.43
N LEU A 152 -42.39 -84.62 16.50
CA LEU A 152 -41.61 -84.54 15.26
C LEU A 152 -42.08 -83.37 14.38
N ASP A 153 -43.38 -83.18 14.22
CA ASP A 153 -43.96 -82.06 13.49
C ASP A 153 -43.59 -80.72 14.16
N SER A 154 -43.73 -80.64 15.48
CA SER A 154 -43.35 -79.45 16.27
C SER A 154 -41.86 -79.13 16.13
N ALA A 155 -40.99 -80.13 16.16
CA ALA A 155 -39.55 -79.95 15.96
C ALA A 155 -39.23 -79.43 14.55
N THR A 156 -39.95 -79.93 13.54
CA THR A 156 -39.81 -79.48 12.15
C THR A 156 -40.25 -78.02 12.00
N GLU A 157 -41.36 -77.63 12.63
CA GLU A 157 -41.83 -76.24 12.63
C GLU A 157 -40.84 -75.30 13.33
N ILE A 158 -40.32 -75.70 14.50
CA ILE A 158 -39.32 -74.93 15.25
C ILE A 158 -38.04 -74.75 14.42
N ALA A 159 -37.57 -75.80 13.75
CA ALA A 159 -36.41 -75.72 12.85
C ALA A 159 -36.66 -74.73 11.70
N GLY A 160 -37.85 -74.75 11.09
CA GLY A 160 -38.24 -73.80 10.05
C GLY A 160 -38.21 -72.35 10.55
N LYS A 161 -38.79 -72.08 11.72
CA LYS A 161 -38.76 -70.74 12.34
C LYS A 161 -37.34 -70.28 12.64
N ALA A 162 -36.48 -71.17 13.12
CA ALA A 162 -35.08 -70.85 13.39
C ALA A 162 -34.32 -70.46 12.11
N ILE A 163 -34.55 -71.19 11.00
CA ILE A 163 -33.97 -70.85 9.69
C ILE A 163 -34.43 -69.46 9.24
N SER A 164 -35.74 -69.18 9.27
CA SER A 164 -36.26 -67.86 8.87
C SER A 164 -35.74 -66.71 9.74
N ALA A 165 -35.55 -66.94 11.03
CA ALA A 165 -34.96 -65.96 11.93
C ALA A 165 -33.49 -65.68 11.58
N ALA A 166 -32.72 -66.72 11.22
CA ALA A 166 -31.33 -66.59 10.77
C ALA A 166 -31.23 -65.82 9.44
N ASP A 167 -32.13 -66.08 8.49
CA ASP A 167 -32.20 -65.35 7.21
C ASP A 167 -32.50 -63.86 7.46
N THR A 168 -33.45 -63.57 8.33
CA THR A 168 -33.81 -62.19 8.70
C THR A 168 -32.62 -61.45 9.34
N ALA A 169 -31.90 -62.11 10.25
CA ALA A 169 -30.71 -61.56 10.87
C ALA A 169 -29.59 -61.27 9.84
N THR A 170 -29.43 -62.15 8.86
CA THR A 170 -28.47 -61.98 7.75
C THR A 170 -28.82 -60.77 6.88
N VAL A 171 -30.11 -60.59 6.54
CA VAL A 171 -30.58 -59.42 5.79
C VAL A 171 -30.33 -58.13 6.58
N ALA A 172 -30.63 -58.12 7.89
CA ALA A 172 -30.38 -56.96 8.74
C ALA A 172 -28.90 -56.59 8.81
N ALA A 173 -28.00 -57.58 8.90
CA ALA A 173 -26.56 -57.36 8.88
C ALA A 173 -26.08 -56.77 7.54
N ASN A 174 -26.60 -57.27 6.41
CA ASN A 174 -26.28 -56.73 5.09
C ASN A 174 -26.76 -55.29 4.90
N ASN A 175 -27.96 -54.97 5.40
CA ASN A 175 -28.50 -53.62 5.39
C ASN A 175 -27.62 -52.66 6.22
N ALA A 176 -27.20 -53.10 7.42
CA ALA A 176 -26.29 -52.32 8.26
C ALA A 176 -24.93 -52.08 7.56
N SER A 177 -24.33 -53.12 6.95
CA SER A 177 -23.10 -52.98 6.18
C SER A 177 -23.24 -52.00 5.00
N THR A 178 -24.38 -52.03 4.32
CA THR A 178 -24.68 -51.11 3.21
C THR A 178 -24.80 -49.67 3.70
N ALA A 179 -25.49 -49.44 4.83
CA ALA A 179 -25.62 -48.12 5.43
C ALA A 179 -24.26 -47.54 5.85
N VAL A 180 -23.35 -48.36 6.39
CA VAL A 180 -21.98 -47.95 6.72
C VAL A 180 -21.22 -47.51 5.46
N LYS A 181 -21.26 -48.30 4.37
CA LYS A 181 -20.61 -47.93 3.10
C LYS A 181 -21.16 -46.63 2.52
N SER A 182 -22.46 -46.40 2.62
CA SER A 182 -23.08 -45.14 2.21
C SER A 182 -22.57 -43.96 3.05
N ALA A 183 -22.46 -44.13 4.37
CA ALA A 183 -21.93 -43.10 5.25
C ALA A 183 -20.44 -42.79 4.98
N GLU A 184 -19.63 -43.82 4.73
CA GLU A 184 -18.22 -43.67 4.35
C GLU A 184 -18.06 -42.88 3.03
N LYS A 185 -18.92 -43.17 2.04
CA LYS A 185 -18.94 -42.43 0.78
C LYS A 185 -19.28 -40.95 1.01
N THR A 186 -20.32 -40.67 1.79
CA THR A 186 -20.71 -39.29 2.14
C THR A 186 -19.57 -38.56 2.87
N LEU A 187 -18.87 -39.23 3.79
CA LEU A 187 -17.73 -38.64 4.49
C LEU A 187 -16.58 -38.29 3.53
N ALA A 188 -16.29 -39.16 2.55
CA ALA A 188 -15.27 -38.91 1.53
C ALA A 188 -15.65 -37.71 0.64
N GLU A 189 -16.90 -37.62 0.21
CA GLU A 189 -17.42 -36.48 -0.56
C GLU A 189 -17.29 -35.17 0.24
N VAL A 190 -17.74 -35.15 1.49
CA VAL A 190 -17.63 -33.97 2.38
C VAL A 190 -16.17 -33.56 2.57
N THR A 191 -15.26 -34.52 2.76
CA THR A 191 -13.82 -34.24 2.91
C THR A 191 -13.27 -33.57 1.65
N SER A 192 -13.62 -34.09 0.47
CA SER A 192 -13.22 -33.48 -0.81
C SER A 192 -13.76 -32.06 -0.96
N TYR A 193 -15.03 -31.81 -0.64
CA TYR A 193 -15.60 -30.46 -0.69
C TYR A 193 -14.86 -29.49 0.23
N VAL A 194 -14.55 -29.91 1.45
CA VAL A 194 -13.81 -29.09 2.42
C VAL A 194 -12.41 -28.78 1.93
N ASP A 195 -11.70 -29.74 1.34
CA ASP A 195 -10.35 -29.52 0.83
C ASP A 195 -10.32 -28.61 -0.40
N THR A 196 -11.29 -28.75 -1.31
CA THR A 196 -11.50 -27.80 -2.41
C THR A 196 -11.75 -26.39 -1.87
N ALA A 197 -12.68 -26.24 -0.92
CA ALA A 197 -13.01 -24.94 -0.32
C ALA A 197 -11.80 -24.29 0.37
N LYS A 198 -10.97 -25.07 1.08
CA LYS A 198 -9.71 -24.58 1.66
C LYS A 198 -8.75 -24.06 0.58
N GLY A 199 -8.61 -24.78 -0.53
CA GLY A 199 -7.77 -24.38 -1.66
C GLY A 199 -8.23 -23.07 -2.31
N GLU A 200 -9.53 -22.93 -2.52
CA GLU A 200 -10.14 -21.70 -3.05
C GLU A 200 -9.93 -20.52 -2.09
N ILE A 201 -10.20 -20.69 -0.80
CA ILE A 201 -9.98 -19.67 0.23
C ILE A 201 -8.52 -19.22 0.24
N ASN A 202 -7.57 -20.17 0.23
CA ASN A 202 -6.14 -19.84 0.20
C ASN A 202 -5.78 -19.03 -1.04
N THR A 203 -6.32 -19.40 -2.21
CA THR A 203 -6.11 -18.67 -3.47
C THR A 203 -6.68 -17.24 -3.38
N THR A 204 -7.89 -17.08 -2.85
CA THR A 204 -8.50 -15.76 -2.63
C THR A 204 -7.68 -14.90 -1.69
N VAL A 205 -7.17 -15.48 -0.60
CA VAL A 205 -6.33 -14.77 0.38
C VAL A 205 -5.01 -14.31 -0.26
N GLU A 206 -4.33 -15.17 -1.02
CA GLU A 206 -3.08 -14.79 -1.70
C GLU A 206 -3.31 -13.71 -2.78
N ASN A 207 -4.39 -13.82 -3.54
CA ASN A 207 -4.79 -12.78 -4.50
C ASN A 207 -5.08 -11.44 -3.80
N ALA A 208 -5.80 -11.47 -2.68
CA ALA A 208 -6.10 -10.27 -1.89
C ALA A 208 -4.82 -9.62 -1.34
N LYS A 209 -3.88 -10.41 -0.80
CA LYS A 209 -2.56 -9.92 -0.36
C LYS A 209 -1.79 -9.27 -1.50
N SER A 210 -1.74 -9.91 -2.67
CA SER A 210 -1.05 -9.38 -3.85
C SER A 210 -1.65 -8.04 -4.31
N ASN A 211 -2.98 -7.95 -4.36
CA ASN A 211 -3.69 -6.71 -4.70
C ASN A 211 -3.40 -5.60 -3.70
N ILE A 212 -3.49 -5.89 -2.39
CA ILE A 212 -3.18 -4.92 -1.33
C ILE A 212 -1.75 -4.41 -1.47
N ASN A 213 -0.77 -5.30 -1.67
CA ASN A 213 0.63 -4.93 -1.83
C ASN A 213 0.85 -4.06 -3.08
N THR A 214 0.19 -4.38 -4.18
CA THR A 214 0.26 -3.61 -5.42
C THR A 214 -0.32 -2.21 -5.22
N THR A 215 -1.51 -2.09 -4.63
CA THR A 215 -2.15 -0.81 -4.33
C THR A 215 -1.34 0.01 -3.34
N ALA A 216 -0.81 -0.61 -2.28
CA ALA A 216 0.02 0.07 -1.30
C ALA A 216 1.31 0.62 -1.94
N SER A 217 1.97 -0.18 -2.78
CA SER A 217 3.18 0.25 -3.50
C SER A 217 2.90 1.41 -4.46
N ALA A 218 1.77 1.36 -5.19
CA ALA A 218 1.35 2.44 -6.07
C ALA A 218 1.05 3.73 -5.30
N ALA A 219 0.34 3.64 -4.17
CA ALA A 219 0.04 4.79 -3.32
C ALA A 219 1.30 5.43 -2.74
N VAL A 220 2.25 4.62 -2.26
CA VAL A 220 3.57 5.10 -1.80
C VAL A 220 4.30 5.83 -2.91
N LYS A 221 4.31 5.27 -4.13
CA LYS A 221 4.93 5.91 -5.28
C LYS A 221 4.30 7.27 -5.59
N THR A 222 2.97 7.36 -5.62
CA THR A 222 2.27 8.62 -5.87
C THR A 222 2.64 9.69 -4.84
N VAL A 223 2.74 9.32 -3.55
CA VAL A 223 3.16 10.23 -2.49
C VAL A 223 4.59 10.72 -2.73
N GLU A 224 5.52 9.84 -3.07
CA GLU A 224 6.92 10.22 -3.30
C GLU A 224 7.10 11.07 -4.57
N ASP A 225 6.38 10.77 -5.66
CA ASP A 225 6.36 11.57 -6.89
C ASP A 225 5.80 12.98 -6.60
N THR A 226 4.71 13.07 -5.83
CA THR A 226 4.09 14.34 -5.42
C THR A 226 5.05 15.17 -4.57
N LYS A 227 5.69 14.53 -3.59
CA LYS A 227 6.71 15.16 -2.73
C LYS A 227 7.87 15.70 -3.55
N THR A 228 8.38 14.92 -4.49
CA THR A 228 9.48 15.33 -5.38
C THR A 228 9.08 16.56 -6.20
N THR A 229 7.89 16.53 -6.82
CA THR A 229 7.36 17.65 -7.61
C THR A 229 7.16 18.92 -6.77
N ALA A 230 6.68 18.78 -5.53
CA ALA A 230 6.51 19.90 -4.61
C ALA A 230 7.86 20.52 -4.24
N ILE A 231 8.88 19.70 -3.95
CA ILE A 231 10.25 20.15 -3.68
C ILE A 231 10.82 20.90 -4.88
N ASP A 232 10.68 20.38 -6.10
CA ASP A 232 11.17 21.04 -7.32
C ASP A 232 10.49 22.39 -7.56
N THR A 233 9.19 22.46 -7.30
CA THR A 233 8.42 23.71 -7.40
C THR A 233 8.93 24.75 -6.40
N ILE A 234 9.15 24.35 -5.15
CA ILE A 234 9.70 25.21 -4.10
C ILE A 234 11.10 25.70 -4.51
N ASN A 235 11.99 24.80 -4.94
CA ASN A 235 13.34 25.16 -5.36
C ASN A 235 13.35 26.15 -6.53
N THR A 236 12.46 25.97 -7.51
CA THR A 236 12.30 26.89 -8.64
C THR A 236 11.81 28.27 -8.20
N ALA A 237 10.84 28.30 -7.27
CA ALA A 237 10.32 29.55 -6.71
C ALA A 237 11.38 30.30 -5.91
N VAL A 238 12.17 29.58 -5.10
CA VAL A 238 13.31 30.13 -4.35
C VAL A 238 14.35 30.72 -5.30
N ALA A 239 14.80 29.97 -6.32
CA ALA A 239 15.78 30.46 -7.28
C ALA A 239 15.29 31.72 -8.05
N SER A 240 13.99 31.77 -8.36
CA SER A 240 13.38 32.95 -8.99
C SER A 240 13.34 34.15 -8.04
N ALA A 241 13.06 33.92 -6.76
CA ALA A 241 13.07 34.97 -5.74
C ALA A 241 14.49 35.50 -5.50
N GLU A 242 15.49 34.63 -5.43
CA GLU A 242 16.91 35.01 -5.34
C GLU A 242 17.30 35.93 -6.50
N LYS A 243 16.99 35.55 -7.74
CA LYS A 243 17.27 36.39 -8.92
C LYS A 243 16.58 37.75 -8.89
N ARG A 244 15.35 37.82 -8.35
CA ARG A 244 14.63 39.08 -8.19
C ARG A 244 15.31 39.97 -7.14
N ILE A 245 15.69 39.38 -6.00
CA ILE A 245 16.41 40.08 -4.94
C ILE A 245 17.74 40.63 -5.48
N ASP A 246 18.52 39.82 -6.21
CA ASP A 246 19.78 40.28 -6.82
C ASP A 246 19.58 41.44 -7.80
N LYS A 247 18.51 41.38 -8.60
CA LYS A 247 18.15 42.47 -9.52
C LYS A 247 17.76 43.73 -8.76
N ASP A 248 16.90 43.62 -7.75
CA ASP A 248 16.45 44.76 -6.95
C ASP A 248 17.65 45.41 -6.23
N ILE A 249 18.61 44.61 -5.73
CA ILE A 249 19.88 45.10 -5.17
C ILE A 249 20.67 45.87 -6.24
N THR A 250 20.87 45.29 -7.42
CA THR A 250 21.63 45.93 -8.51
C THR A 250 20.99 47.24 -8.97
N ASP A 251 19.66 47.26 -9.11
CA ASP A 251 18.91 48.46 -9.50
C ASP A 251 19.01 49.54 -8.42
N ALA A 252 18.95 49.17 -7.13
CA ALA A 252 19.15 50.09 -6.01
C ALA A 252 20.57 50.66 -5.98
N GLU A 253 21.60 49.84 -6.17
CA GLU A 253 23.00 50.29 -6.28
C GLU A 253 23.18 51.30 -7.41
N ASN A 254 22.60 51.04 -8.58
CA ASN A 254 22.65 51.96 -9.73
C ASN A 254 21.93 53.29 -9.45
N SER A 255 20.75 53.24 -8.82
CA SER A 255 19.99 54.43 -8.46
C SER A 255 20.74 55.28 -7.42
N ILE A 256 21.36 54.64 -6.42
CA ILE A 256 22.22 55.31 -5.44
C ILE A 256 23.42 55.95 -6.14
N ASN A 257 24.11 55.23 -7.03
CA ASN A 257 25.28 55.76 -7.75
C ASN A 257 24.91 56.95 -8.64
N GLN A 258 23.76 56.93 -9.33
CA GLN A 258 23.25 58.10 -10.06
C GLN A 258 22.95 59.27 -9.13
N THR A 259 22.28 59.02 -8.01
CA THR A 259 21.96 60.08 -7.02
C THR A 259 23.24 60.72 -6.49
N ILE A 260 24.25 59.91 -6.16
CA ILE A 260 25.57 60.39 -5.73
C ILE A 260 26.24 61.20 -6.85
N ALA A 261 26.26 60.71 -8.08
CA ALA A 261 26.86 61.42 -9.21
C ALA A 261 26.20 62.78 -9.44
N GLN A 262 24.87 62.85 -9.43
CA GLN A 262 24.12 64.10 -9.56
C GLN A 262 24.43 65.05 -8.42
N ALA A 263 24.43 64.57 -7.16
CA ALA A 263 24.76 65.39 -6.01
C ALA A 263 26.19 65.94 -6.09
N VAL A 264 27.15 65.14 -6.57
CA VAL A 264 28.53 65.58 -6.81
C VAL A 264 28.58 66.67 -7.88
N ASP A 265 27.85 66.52 -8.98
CA ASP A 265 27.81 67.52 -10.05
C ASP A 265 27.08 68.81 -9.62
N ASP A 266 26.03 68.72 -8.82
CA ASP A 266 25.34 69.85 -8.22
C ASP A 266 26.27 70.62 -7.27
N VAL A 267 27.02 69.92 -6.41
CA VAL A 267 28.02 70.52 -5.52
C VAL A 267 29.15 71.18 -6.32
N LYS A 268 29.67 70.52 -7.37
CA LYS A 268 30.66 71.12 -8.27
C LYS A 268 30.13 72.40 -8.90
N LYS A 269 28.89 72.38 -9.41
CA LYS A 269 28.26 73.54 -10.04
C LYS A 269 28.09 74.68 -9.03
N GLN A 270 27.55 74.41 -7.85
CA GLN A 270 27.42 75.42 -6.79
C GLN A 270 28.78 76.02 -6.41
N ALA A 271 29.83 75.20 -6.31
CA ALA A 271 31.19 75.67 -6.02
C ALA A 271 31.74 76.56 -7.14
N VAL A 272 31.52 76.20 -8.40
CA VAL A 272 31.92 77.02 -9.56
C VAL A 272 31.14 78.33 -9.61
N ASP A 273 29.82 78.29 -9.44
CA ASP A 273 28.95 79.48 -9.45
C ASP A 273 29.33 80.43 -8.30
N ALA A 274 29.61 79.90 -7.10
CA ALA A 274 30.08 80.69 -5.96
C ALA A 274 31.47 81.29 -6.20
N ALA A 275 32.39 80.54 -6.80
CA ALA A 275 33.70 81.05 -7.18
C ALA A 275 33.58 82.17 -8.23
N GLN A 276 32.71 82.01 -9.22
CA GLN A 276 32.46 83.02 -10.25
C GLN A 276 31.85 84.29 -9.65
N ALA A 277 30.85 84.16 -8.77
CA ALA A 277 30.25 85.31 -8.08
C ALA A 277 31.27 86.07 -7.22
N ALA A 278 32.20 85.36 -6.56
CA ALA A 278 33.29 85.97 -5.82
C ALA A 278 34.29 86.71 -6.74
N ILE A 279 34.61 86.13 -7.89
CA ILE A 279 35.44 86.78 -8.93
C ILE A 279 34.75 88.04 -9.45
N ASP A 280 33.46 87.96 -9.79
CA ASP A 280 32.69 89.10 -10.30
C ASP A 280 32.61 90.23 -9.27
N SER A 281 32.36 89.90 -8.00
CA SER A 281 32.36 90.87 -6.89
C SER A 281 33.72 91.54 -6.71
N ALA A 282 34.82 90.77 -6.76
CA ALA A 282 36.17 91.30 -6.68
C ALA A 282 36.54 92.17 -7.89
N ALA A 283 36.08 91.81 -9.09
CA ALA A 283 36.26 92.61 -10.29
C ALA A 283 35.48 93.94 -10.22
N GLU A 284 34.26 93.92 -9.68
CA GLU A 284 33.46 95.12 -9.44
C GLU A 284 34.12 96.03 -8.39
N GLU A 285 34.58 95.46 -7.26
CA GLU A 285 35.33 96.19 -6.23
C GLU A 285 36.62 96.81 -6.78
N ALA A 286 37.40 96.05 -7.57
CA ALA A 286 38.61 96.56 -8.23
C ALA A 286 38.29 97.68 -9.23
N THR A 287 37.20 97.56 -9.99
CA THR A 287 36.73 98.59 -10.93
C THR A 287 36.27 99.85 -10.19
N ASN A 288 35.53 99.71 -9.10
CA ASN A 288 35.09 100.82 -8.27
C ASN A 288 36.26 101.51 -7.58
N THR A 289 37.24 100.74 -7.09
CA THR A 289 38.50 101.27 -6.54
C THR A 289 39.30 102.00 -7.62
N ALA A 290 39.42 101.45 -8.82
CA ALA A 290 40.09 102.10 -9.94
C ALA A 290 39.38 103.41 -10.34
N LYS A 291 38.04 103.42 -10.38
CA LYS A 291 37.24 104.65 -10.59
C LYS A 291 37.45 105.67 -9.47
N ALA A 292 37.51 105.24 -8.21
CA ALA A 292 37.76 106.12 -7.06
C ALA A 292 39.17 106.74 -7.13
N ASN A 293 40.19 105.94 -7.45
CA ASN A 293 41.55 106.41 -7.66
C ASN A 293 41.64 107.39 -8.85
N LEU A 294 40.93 107.10 -9.95
CA LEU A 294 40.86 108.00 -11.11
C LEU A 294 40.20 109.33 -10.72
N ASN A 295 39.09 109.29 -9.98
CA ASN A 295 38.41 110.50 -9.51
C ASN A 295 39.28 111.31 -8.54
N SER A 296 40.02 110.67 -7.63
CA SER A 296 40.97 111.35 -6.75
C SER A 296 42.11 111.99 -7.55
N TYR A 297 42.68 111.29 -8.55
CA TYR A 297 43.69 111.87 -9.45
C TYR A 297 43.14 113.08 -10.22
N VAL A 298 41.91 113.01 -10.73
CA VAL A 298 41.25 114.13 -11.42
C VAL A 298 41.03 115.32 -10.47
N ASN A 299 40.44 115.10 -9.29
CA ASN A 299 40.08 116.18 -8.36
C ASN A 299 41.29 116.79 -7.63
N GLU A 300 42.31 116.00 -7.30
CA GLU A 300 43.45 116.47 -6.50
C GLU A 300 44.63 116.95 -7.34
N THR A 301 44.73 116.51 -8.61
CA THR A 301 45.87 116.86 -9.47
C THR A 301 45.44 117.68 -10.68
N VAL A 302 44.46 117.20 -11.45
CA VAL A 302 44.08 117.83 -12.74
C VAL A 302 43.30 119.12 -12.51
N GLU A 303 42.29 119.10 -11.65
CA GLU A 303 41.42 120.25 -11.39
C GLU A 303 42.18 121.45 -10.77
N PRO A 304 43.09 121.27 -9.78
CA PRO A 304 43.92 122.35 -9.25
C PRO A 304 44.94 122.87 -10.26
N SER A 305 45.46 122.00 -11.13
CA SER A 305 46.38 122.42 -12.22
C SER A 305 45.65 123.29 -13.25
N LEU A 306 44.40 122.96 -13.58
CA LEU A 306 43.55 123.80 -14.43
C LEU A 306 43.28 125.16 -13.78
N GLN A 307 42.99 125.19 -12.47
CA GLN A 307 42.75 126.43 -11.74
C GLN A 307 43.99 127.33 -11.69
N HIS A 308 45.19 126.75 -11.57
CA HIS A 308 46.45 127.49 -11.65
C HIS A 308 46.62 128.23 -12.99
N TYR A 309 46.34 127.56 -14.11
CA TYR A 309 46.39 128.20 -15.43
C TYR A 309 45.34 129.30 -15.62
N VAL A 310 44.16 129.15 -15.00
CA VAL A 310 43.11 130.20 -15.02
C VAL A 310 43.54 131.42 -14.21
N ASP A 311 44.14 131.23 -13.03
CA ASP A 311 44.61 132.31 -12.16
C ASP A 311 45.79 133.10 -12.79
N GLU A 312 46.67 132.43 -13.52
CA GLU A 312 47.74 133.08 -14.31
C GLU A 312 47.18 133.98 -15.42
N ALA A 313 46.14 133.53 -16.13
CA ALA A 313 45.49 134.30 -17.19
C ALA A 313 44.80 135.58 -16.64
N GLN A 314 44.18 135.49 -15.47
CA GLN A 314 43.51 136.62 -14.81
C GLN A 314 44.51 137.70 -14.35
N THR A 315 45.68 137.28 -13.90
CA THR A 315 46.77 138.16 -13.42
C THR A 315 47.38 138.96 -14.58
N ALA A 316 47.55 138.35 -15.75
CA ALA A 316 48.06 139.01 -16.96
C ALA A 316 47.10 140.09 -17.49
N GLN A 317 45.78 139.90 -17.37
CA GLN A 317 44.78 140.87 -17.80
C GLN A 317 44.82 142.17 -16.98
N SER A 318 45.03 142.06 -15.67
CA SER A 318 45.02 143.21 -14.75
C SER A 318 46.25 144.12 -14.93
N ALA A 319 47.41 143.57 -15.31
CA ALA A 319 48.63 144.34 -15.56
C ALA A 319 48.58 145.17 -16.86
N ALA A 320 47.82 144.73 -17.87
CA ALA A 320 47.66 145.44 -19.14
C ALA A 320 46.83 146.73 -18.99
N ALA A 321 45.83 146.76 -18.10
CA ALA A 321 44.96 147.93 -17.90
C ALA A 321 45.69 149.12 -17.24
N THR A 322 46.63 148.86 -16.30
CA THR A 322 47.37 149.91 -15.58
C THR A 322 48.39 150.64 -16.47
N SER A 323 48.91 149.98 -17.50
CA SER A 323 49.90 150.56 -18.41
C SER A 323 49.31 151.56 -19.42
N ALA A 324 48.03 151.41 -19.79
CA ALA A 324 47.35 152.32 -20.72
C ALA A 324 47.03 153.70 -20.10
N VAL A 325 46.78 153.76 -18.80
CA VAL A 325 46.46 155.01 -18.08
C VAL A 325 47.69 155.91 -17.90
N SER A 326 48.88 155.31 -17.73
CA SER A 326 50.14 156.05 -17.53
C SER A 326 50.67 156.71 -18.82
N ALA A 327 50.38 156.12 -19.98
CA ALA A 327 50.73 156.69 -21.29
C ALA A 327 49.93 157.97 -21.61
N ASN A 328 48.65 158.01 -21.22
CA ASN A 328 47.77 159.14 -21.52
C ASN A 328 48.11 160.40 -20.70
N ASN A 329 48.56 160.23 -19.45
CA ASN A 329 48.97 161.35 -18.59
C ASN A 329 50.31 161.98 -19.00
N SER A 330 51.17 161.23 -19.71
CA SER A 330 52.48 161.72 -20.17
C SER A 330 52.37 162.56 -21.46
N ALA A 331 51.36 162.29 -22.31
CA ALA A 331 51.08 163.08 -23.51
C ALA A 331 50.50 164.48 -23.17
N ALA A 332 49.72 164.59 -22.10
CA ALA A 332 49.16 165.87 -21.64
C ALA A 332 50.23 166.81 -21.04
N ALA A 333 51.29 166.27 -20.41
CA ALA A 333 52.37 167.06 -19.85
C ALA A 333 53.30 167.68 -20.92
N ALA A 334 53.51 166.99 -22.05
CA ALA A 334 54.35 167.49 -23.15
C ALA A 334 53.74 168.69 -23.91
N GLY A 335 52.40 168.76 -24.01
CA GLY A 335 51.71 169.89 -24.65
C GLY A 335 51.81 171.21 -23.87
N ASN A 336 51.86 171.14 -22.53
CA ASN A 336 51.92 172.33 -21.69
C ASN A 336 53.32 172.99 -21.67
N TYR A 337 54.40 172.23 -21.86
CA TYR A 337 55.75 172.79 -22.00
C TYR A 337 55.97 173.47 -23.36
N ALA A 338 55.35 172.97 -24.44
CA ALA A 338 55.42 173.59 -25.76
C ALA A 338 54.70 174.95 -25.81
N ALA A 339 53.57 175.10 -25.10
CA ALA A 339 52.85 176.37 -24.99
C ALA A 339 53.63 177.44 -24.18
N ALA A 340 54.43 177.02 -23.19
CA ALA A 340 55.27 177.92 -22.39
C ALA A 340 56.52 178.41 -23.15
N ALA A 341 57.09 177.58 -24.02
CA ALA A 341 58.23 177.96 -24.87
C ALA A 341 57.85 179.03 -25.91
N LEU A 342 56.69 178.88 -26.55
CA LEU A 342 56.21 179.83 -27.57
C LEU A 342 55.92 181.22 -26.96
N ALA A 343 55.40 181.27 -25.73
CA ALA A 343 55.15 182.53 -25.02
C ALA A 343 56.46 183.26 -24.62
N SER A 344 57.54 182.52 -24.37
CA SER A 344 58.87 183.07 -24.06
C SER A 344 59.58 183.62 -25.30
N GLU A 345 59.38 182.96 -26.45
CA GLU A 345 59.89 183.41 -27.76
C GLU A 345 59.22 184.73 -28.20
N GLN A 346 57.90 184.84 -28.02
CA GLN A 346 57.16 186.07 -28.33
C GLN A 346 57.64 187.27 -27.50
N ASN A 347 57.85 187.08 -26.19
CA ASN A 347 58.35 188.12 -25.29
C ASN A 347 59.78 188.56 -25.62
N SER A 348 60.63 187.61 -26.04
CA SER A 348 62.01 187.90 -26.45
C SER A 348 62.04 188.72 -27.75
N LEU A 349 61.11 188.45 -28.68
CA LEU A 349 60.99 189.19 -29.93
C LEU A 349 60.45 190.61 -29.72
N THR A 350 59.52 190.81 -28.78
CA THR A 350 59.03 192.15 -28.40
C THR A 350 60.14 193.00 -27.76
N ASN A 351 60.97 192.41 -26.88
CA ASN A 351 62.10 193.12 -26.26
C ASN A 351 63.24 193.42 -27.24
N ALA A 352 63.55 192.52 -28.16
CA ALA A 352 64.58 192.76 -29.18
C ALA A 352 64.24 193.95 -30.09
N ASN A 353 62.97 194.10 -30.47
CA ASN A 353 62.56 195.18 -31.35
C ASN A 353 62.45 196.54 -30.64
N ALA A 354 62.06 196.56 -29.36
CA ALA A 354 62.14 197.77 -28.54
C ALA A 354 63.59 198.25 -28.35
N THR A 355 64.54 197.31 -28.26
CA THR A 355 65.98 197.60 -28.14
C THR A 355 66.56 198.13 -29.46
N LYS A 356 66.07 197.63 -30.62
CA LYS A 356 66.45 198.17 -31.93
C LYS A 356 65.96 199.61 -32.12
N ALA A 357 64.72 199.91 -31.73
CA ALA A 357 64.18 201.26 -31.78
C ALA A 357 64.97 202.25 -30.90
N ALA A 358 65.45 201.82 -29.73
CA ALA A 358 66.27 202.65 -28.84
C ALA A 358 67.71 202.87 -29.33
N LEU A 359 68.26 201.96 -30.14
CA LEU A 359 69.65 202.07 -30.64
C LEU A 359 69.77 202.98 -31.87
N GLU A 360 68.75 203.00 -32.74
CA GLU A 360 68.73 203.91 -33.89
C GLU A 360 68.51 205.37 -33.46
N GLU A 361 67.80 205.61 -32.36
CA GLU A 361 67.61 206.95 -31.76
C GLU A 361 68.87 207.46 -31.02
N ALA A 362 69.79 206.57 -30.61
CA ALA A 362 71.00 206.93 -29.86
C ALA A 362 72.22 207.32 -30.73
N LEU A 363 72.29 206.89 -31.99
CA LEU A 363 73.44 207.23 -32.86
C LEU A 363 73.27 208.54 -33.64
N GLU A 364 72.08 209.13 -33.64
CA GLU A 364 71.79 210.42 -34.28
C GLU A 364 72.36 211.61 -33.47
N LEU A 365 72.91 211.40 -32.26
CA LEU A 365 73.22 212.51 -31.34
C LEU A 365 74.69 212.77 -30.98
N THR A 366 75.66 211.86 -31.19
CA THR A 366 77.04 212.10 -30.69
C THR A 366 78.14 211.48 -31.56
N GLY A 367 78.82 212.30 -32.37
CA GLY A 367 80.08 211.90 -32.98
C GLY A 367 81.24 211.99 -31.99
N HIS A 368 81.91 210.88 -31.68
CA HIS A 368 83.35 210.76 -31.36
C HIS A 368 83.77 209.29 -31.17
N GLN A 369 85.10 209.13 -31.19
CA GLN A 369 85.96 207.97 -31.39
C GLN A 369 86.49 207.42 -30.04
N ILE A 370 86.64 206.08 -29.94
CA ILE A 370 87.60 205.29 -29.10
C ILE A 370 87.47 205.24 -27.54
N ILE A 371 87.97 204.11 -26.98
CA ILE A 371 88.64 203.82 -25.67
C ILE A 371 87.75 203.81 -24.39
N PHE A 372 87.90 202.99 -23.34
CA PHE A 372 88.94 202.17 -22.67
C PHE A 372 88.26 200.94 -22.01
N GLY A 373 88.87 199.82 -21.65
CA GLY A 373 90.25 199.57 -21.21
C GLY A 373 90.26 199.28 -19.70
N GLY A 374 90.58 198.05 -19.30
CA GLY A 374 90.73 197.64 -17.90
C GLY A 374 91.24 196.19 -17.78
N ARG A 375 92.57 196.03 -17.81
CA ARG A 375 93.31 194.87 -17.28
C ARG A 375 94.00 195.32 -15.97
N PRO A 376 94.34 194.41 -15.04
CA PRO A 376 94.97 194.76 -13.76
C PRO A 376 96.31 195.51 -13.91
N ASN A 377 96.42 196.63 -13.18
CA ASN A 377 97.58 197.26 -12.51
C ASN A 377 97.56 198.81 -12.64
N ASP A 378 96.76 199.48 -11.82
CA ASP A 378 97.24 200.61 -11.03
C ASP A 378 98.04 200.04 -9.85
N GLY A 379 99.29 200.48 -9.74
CA GLY A 379 100.31 199.81 -8.95
C GLY A 379 99.98 199.66 -7.47
N VAL A 380 100.60 198.65 -6.84
CA VAL A 380 100.53 198.32 -5.40
C VAL A 380 99.13 197.97 -4.84
N ASP A 381 98.96 196.66 -4.61
CA ASP A 381 98.14 195.92 -3.63
C ASP A 381 96.65 196.25 -3.39
N ASP A 382 95.83 195.25 -3.73
CA ASP A 382 94.91 194.45 -2.88
C ASP A 382 94.33 195.07 -1.59
N VAL A 383 93.04 194.79 -1.32
CA VAL A 383 92.51 194.31 -0.01
C VAL A 383 91.01 193.94 -0.09
N LEU A 384 90.80 192.63 0.03
CA LEU A 384 89.83 191.78 0.75
C LEU A 384 88.56 192.30 1.51
N ILE A 385 87.56 191.40 1.50
CA ILE A 385 86.38 191.20 2.40
C ILE A 385 85.20 192.16 2.12
N GLY A 386 83.93 191.75 1.99
CA GLY A 386 83.14 190.55 2.28
C GLY A 386 81.67 191.03 2.40
N GLY A 387 80.60 190.25 2.32
CA GLY A 387 80.32 188.84 2.10
C GLY A 387 78.83 188.77 1.75
N VAL A 388 78.10 187.77 2.27
CA VAL A 388 76.62 187.75 2.31
C VAL A 388 75.97 187.07 1.10
N LEU A 389 74.98 186.25 1.45
CA LEU A 389 74.51 185.05 0.79
C LEU A 389 73.30 185.38 -0.07
N SER A 390 73.42 185.37 -1.39
CA SER A 390 72.34 185.84 -2.26
C SER A 390 72.37 185.20 -3.62
#